data_AF-C0DA27-F1
#
_entry.id   AF-C0DA27-F1
#
_cell.length_a   1.000
_cell.length_b   1.000
_cell.length_c   1.000
_cell.angle_alpha   90.00
_cell.angle_beta   90.00
_cell.angle_gamma   90.00
#
_symmetry.space_group_name_H-M   'P 1'
#
loop_
_entity.id
_entity.type
_entity.pdbx_description
1 polymer ?
#
loop_
_entity_poly.entity_id
_entity_poly.type
_entity_poly.pdbx_seq_one_letter_code
_entity_poly.pdbx_strand_id
1 'polypeptide(L)'
;MMGHRTIKGSRGFTLAELLIVVAIVAVLVAISVPIFTSRMDRTKATVCEANRKIVLRQILLEQMEDDSFTRDDAEAILEKSDARCPAGGTFSVEWEESFAKVNCDRHGASIGGGEDTDIKVSQTFTEDYRQFTVEFLKKNPTKSNNQIREAFLEKYNGKWPTLTVRGESYSIQPYYQGKDKVPSGRGVCVALRQTGRQRGGGMERALCLQHCGQQMV
;
A
#
# COMPACT_ATOMS: atom_id res chain seq x y z
N MET A 1 21.26 11.86 -78.64
CA MET A 1 20.08 11.01 -78.34
C MET A 1 20.00 10.83 -76.82
N MET A 2 19.05 11.49 -76.15
CA MET A 2 18.73 11.24 -74.75
C MET A 2 17.21 11.07 -74.64
N GLY A 3 16.78 9.81 -74.54
CA GLY A 3 15.37 9.46 -74.38
C GLY A 3 14.86 9.86 -73.01
N HIS A 4 13.93 10.81 -72.98
CA HIS A 4 13.16 11.15 -71.79
C HIS A 4 12.29 9.95 -71.38
N ARG A 5 12.59 9.34 -70.23
CA ARG A 5 11.71 8.35 -69.60
C ARG A 5 10.58 9.11 -68.92
N THR A 6 9.37 9.00 -69.45
CA THR A 6 8.15 9.49 -68.80
C THR A 6 7.79 8.54 -67.66
N ILE A 7 7.87 9.04 -66.43
CA ILE A 7 7.46 8.29 -65.22
C ILE A 7 5.92 8.19 -65.27
N LYS A 8 5.39 6.99 -65.55
CA LYS A 8 3.95 6.72 -65.58
C LYS A 8 3.37 6.79 -64.16
N GLY A 9 2.43 7.72 -63.96
CA GLY A 9 1.24 7.57 -63.11
C GLY A 9 1.46 7.52 -61.60
N SER A 10 1.78 8.66 -60.98
CA SER A 10 1.57 8.86 -59.54
C SER A 10 0.07 8.95 -59.25
N ARG A 11 -0.54 7.85 -58.77
CA ARG A 11 -1.88 7.88 -58.17
C ARG A 11 -1.78 8.64 -56.85
N GLY A 12 -2.31 9.86 -56.80
CA GLY A 12 -2.39 10.65 -55.56
C GLY A 12 -3.41 10.04 -54.60
N PHE A 13 -3.14 10.18 -53.29
CA PHE A 13 -4.08 9.82 -52.23
C PHE A 13 -5.42 10.52 -52.47
N THR A 14 -6.53 9.77 -52.45
CA THR A 14 -7.85 10.40 -52.51
C THR A 14 -8.16 11.07 -51.18
N LEU A 15 -8.90 12.18 -51.22
CA LEU A 15 -9.35 12.89 -50.02
C LEU A 15 -10.18 11.97 -49.10
N ALA A 16 -10.94 11.04 -49.70
CA ALA A 16 -11.73 10.04 -49.00
C ALA A 16 -10.86 8.99 -48.27
N GLU A 17 -9.78 8.52 -48.88
CA GLU A 17 -8.82 7.59 -48.24
C GLU A 17 -8.16 8.22 -47.02
N LEU A 18 -7.83 9.50 -47.07
CA LEU A 18 -7.28 10.19 -45.91
C LEU A 18 -8.34 10.33 -44.79
N LEU A 19 -9.58 10.70 -45.14
CA LEU A 19 -10.64 10.93 -44.17
C LEU A 19 -11.03 9.68 -43.38
N ILE A 20 -11.12 8.52 -44.04
CA ILE A 20 -11.45 7.27 -43.34
C ILE A 20 -10.34 6.84 -42.37
N VAL A 21 -9.07 7.07 -42.73
CA VAL A 21 -7.93 6.76 -41.85
C VAL A 21 -7.96 7.60 -40.58
N VAL A 22 -8.18 8.92 -40.71
CA VAL A 22 -8.25 9.81 -39.53
C VAL A 22 -9.47 9.46 -38.67
N ALA A 23 -10.60 9.07 -39.27
CA ALA A 23 -11.77 8.62 -38.54
C ALA A 23 -11.47 7.37 -37.68
N ILE A 24 -10.77 6.37 -38.23
CA ILE A 24 -10.39 5.16 -37.48
C ILE A 24 -9.40 5.51 -36.35
N VAL A 25 -8.37 6.33 -36.63
CA VAL A 25 -7.39 6.75 -35.62
C VAL A 25 -8.07 7.51 -34.48
N ALA A 26 -9.03 8.37 -34.76
CA ALA A 26 -9.77 9.11 -33.75
C ALA A 26 -10.51 8.18 -32.77
N VAL A 27 -11.17 7.14 -33.28
CA VAL A 27 -11.86 6.13 -32.44
C VAL A 27 -10.87 5.38 -31.55
N LEU A 28 -9.72 4.97 -32.11
CA LEU A 28 -8.68 4.26 -31.35
C LEU A 28 -8.09 5.13 -30.23
N VAL A 29 -7.77 6.40 -30.53
CA VAL A 29 -7.22 7.35 -29.55
C VAL A 29 -8.24 7.64 -28.45
N ALA A 30 -9.53 7.78 -28.77
CA ALA A 30 -10.58 8.04 -27.80
C ALA A 30 -10.65 6.98 -26.69
N ILE A 31 -10.44 5.71 -27.02
CA ILE A 31 -10.41 4.61 -26.03
C ILE A 31 -9.03 4.50 -25.37
N SER A 32 -7.95 4.73 -26.13
CA SER A 32 -6.58 4.50 -25.65
C SER A 32 -6.12 5.53 -24.60
N VAL A 33 -6.48 6.81 -24.77
CA VAL A 33 -6.06 7.90 -23.86
C VAL A 33 -6.54 7.70 -22.41
N PRO A 34 -7.83 7.42 -22.11
CA PRO A 34 -8.28 7.24 -20.72
C PRO A 34 -7.67 5.99 -20.06
N ILE A 35 -7.46 4.91 -20.83
CA ILE A 35 -6.83 3.69 -20.31
C ILE A 35 -5.34 3.95 -20.02
N PHE A 36 -4.65 4.66 -20.89
CA PHE A 36 -3.24 4.98 -20.70
C PHE A 36 -3.01 5.90 -19.50
N THR A 37 -3.84 6.95 -19.36
CA THR A 37 -3.73 7.92 -18.27
C THR A 37 -3.95 7.27 -16.90
N SER A 38 -5.01 6.46 -16.75
CA SER A 38 -5.26 5.74 -15.49
C SER A 38 -4.14 4.76 -15.10
N ARG A 39 -3.51 4.09 -16.08
CA ARG A 39 -2.33 3.23 -15.84
C ARG A 39 -1.08 4.03 -15.50
N MET A 40 -0.90 5.18 -16.15
CA MET A 40 0.21 6.08 -15.86
C MET A 40 0.14 6.61 -14.43
N ASP A 41 -1.04 6.98 -13.94
CA ASP A 41 -1.18 7.52 -12.58
C ASP A 41 -0.89 6.46 -11.50
N ARG A 42 -1.32 5.22 -11.69
CA ARG A 42 -0.90 4.09 -10.82
C ARG A 42 0.61 3.85 -10.84
N THR A 43 1.21 3.95 -12.03
CA THR A 43 2.67 3.81 -12.18
C THR A 43 3.40 4.90 -11.41
N LYS A 44 2.92 6.15 -11.50
CA LYS A 44 3.48 7.28 -10.74
C LYS A 44 3.38 7.05 -9.22
N ALA A 45 2.25 6.53 -8.74
CA ALA A 45 2.08 6.21 -7.32
C ALA A 45 3.05 5.12 -6.86
N THR A 46 3.20 4.04 -7.64
CA THR A 46 4.14 2.95 -7.34
C THR A 46 5.60 3.43 -7.33
N VAL A 47 6.00 4.24 -8.31
CA VAL A 47 7.36 4.82 -8.37
C VAL A 47 7.59 5.79 -7.21
N CYS A 48 6.60 6.61 -6.87
CA CYS A 48 6.67 7.51 -5.72
C CYS A 48 6.91 6.74 -4.42
N GLU A 49 6.20 5.63 -4.22
CA GLU A 49 6.38 4.75 -3.07
C GLU A 49 7.79 4.15 -3.01
N ALA A 50 8.30 3.66 -4.15
CA ALA A 50 9.66 3.13 -4.23
C ALA A 50 10.70 4.19 -3.85
N ASN A 51 10.56 5.41 -4.38
CA ASN A 51 11.44 6.54 -4.07
C ASN A 51 11.42 6.88 -2.57
N ARG A 52 10.23 6.96 -1.95
CA ARG A 52 10.13 7.20 -0.50
C ARG A 52 10.82 6.11 0.33
N LYS A 53 10.67 4.83 -0.07
CA LYS A 53 11.32 3.69 0.59
C LYS A 53 12.84 3.73 0.48
N ILE A 54 13.37 4.17 -0.66
CA ILE A 54 14.83 4.33 -0.86
C ILE A 54 15.36 5.35 0.15
N VAL A 55 14.73 6.53 0.23
CA VAL A 55 15.12 7.58 1.18
C VAL A 55 14.98 7.09 2.63
N LEU A 56 13.86 6.44 2.98
CA LEU A 56 13.66 5.91 4.31
C LEU A 56 14.74 4.89 4.70
N ARG A 57 15.13 4.00 3.79
CA ARG A 57 16.20 3.03 4.04
C ARG A 57 17.54 3.72 4.25
N GLN A 58 17.82 4.78 3.50
CA GLN A 58 19.03 5.55 3.69
C GLN A 58 19.06 6.22 5.07
N ILE A 59 17.96 6.87 5.47
CA ILE A 59 17.80 7.44 6.82
C ILE A 59 18.03 6.37 7.89
N LEU A 60 17.41 5.19 7.74
CA LEU A 60 17.57 4.09 8.70
C LEU A 60 19.02 3.60 8.78
N LEU A 61 19.71 3.48 7.65
CA LEU A 61 21.11 3.03 7.62
C LEU A 61 22.02 4.03 8.34
N GLU A 62 21.84 5.32 8.10
CA GLU A 62 22.62 6.37 8.76
C GLU A 62 22.29 6.44 10.27
N GLN A 63 21.03 6.28 10.65
CA GLN A 63 20.63 6.16 12.05
C GLN A 63 21.25 4.95 12.76
N MET A 64 21.50 3.85 12.04
CA MET A 64 22.17 2.66 12.60
C MET A 64 23.68 2.84 12.72
N GLU A 65 24.29 3.75 11.95
CA GLU A 65 25.72 4.05 11.98
C GLU A 65 26.06 5.11 13.03
N ASP A 66 25.17 6.09 13.23
CA ASP A 66 25.35 7.19 14.18
C ASP A 66 24.23 7.20 15.24
N ASP A 67 24.60 6.90 16.49
CA ASP A 67 23.69 6.93 17.64
C ASP A 67 23.17 8.35 17.97
N SER A 68 23.81 9.39 17.43
CA SER A 68 23.41 10.80 17.60
C SER A 68 22.57 11.34 16.44
N PHE A 69 22.14 10.48 15.52
CA PHE A 69 21.36 10.86 14.35
C PHE A 69 20.10 11.65 14.71
N THR A 70 19.97 12.84 14.14
CA THR A 70 18.88 13.77 14.43
C THR A 70 17.89 13.90 13.28
N ARG A 71 16.78 14.60 13.55
CA ARG A 71 15.81 14.97 12.52
C ARG A 71 16.46 15.78 11.39
N ASP A 72 17.37 16.69 11.72
CA ASP A 72 18.01 17.57 10.74
C ASP A 72 18.89 16.77 9.75
N ASP A 73 19.51 15.68 10.22
CA ASP A 73 20.28 14.76 9.38
C ASP A 73 19.39 14.03 8.38
N ALA A 74 18.17 13.62 8.78
CA ALA A 74 17.22 13.00 7.87
C ALA A 74 16.72 13.96 6.78
N GLU A 75 16.49 15.22 7.14
CA GLU A 75 16.11 16.25 6.19
C GLU A 75 17.26 16.52 5.19
N ALA A 76 18.51 16.52 5.66
CA ALA A 76 19.69 16.63 4.81
C ALA A 76 19.85 15.44 3.84
N ILE A 77 19.52 14.22 4.26
CA ILE A 77 19.49 13.05 3.38
C ILE A 77 18.43 13.24 2.29
N LEU A 78 17.25 13.71 2.65
CA LEU A 78 16.17 13.94 1.70
C LEU A 78 16.58 14.98 0.65
N GLU A 79 17.22 16.08 1.06
CA GLU A 79 17.71 17.14 0.16
C GLU A 79 18.82 16.64 -0.76
N LYS A 80 19.72 15.79 -0.26
CA LYS A 80 20.79 15.16 -1.06
C LYS A 80 20.26 14.08 -2.00
N SER A 81 19.10 13.50 -1.72
CA SER A 81 18.54 12.43 -2.52
C SER A 81 17.92 12.95 -3.82
N ASP A 82 18.15 12.26 -4.95
CA ASP A 82 17.47 12.53 -6.22
C ASP A 82 16.01 12.03 -6.24
N ALA A 83 15.49 11.58 -5.10
CA ALA A 83 14.18 10.97 -4.98
C ALA A 83 13.08 12.03 -5.13
N ARG A 84 12.34 11.98 -6.25
CA ARG A 84 11.22 12.89 -6.53
C ARG A 84 9.92 12.15 -6.78
N CYS A 85 8.80 12.80 -6.51
CA CYS A 85 7.50 12.28 -6.89
C CYS A 85 7.22 12.56 -8.38
N PRO A 86 6.98 11.53 -9.23
CA PRO A 86 6.67 11.73 -10.64
C PRO A 86 5.29 12.37 -10.90
N ALA A 87 4.45 12.50 -9.86
CA ALA A 87 3.21 13.28 -9.91
C ALA A 87 3.40 14.75 -9.44
N GLY A 88 4.63 15.17 -9.12
CA GLY A 88 4.94 16.52 -8.66
C GLY A 88 4.63 16.79 -7.19
N GLY A 89 4.55 15.74 -6.36
CA GLY A 89 4.43 15.88 -4.90
C GLY A 89 5.78 16.17 -4.23
N THR A 90 5.74 16.88 -3.11
CA THR A 90 6.88 17.09 -2.21
C THR A 90 6.99 15.95 -1.20
N PHE A 91 8.21 15.67 -0.76
CA PHE A 91 8.48 14.70 0.30
C PHE A 91 8.76 15.43 1.61
N SER A 92 8.31 14.85 2.71
CA SER A 92 8.57 15.35 4.07
C SER A 92 8.96 14.18 4.96
N VAL A 93 9.77 14.43 5.98
CA VAL A 93 10.13 13.41 6.96
C VAL A 93 9.41 13.73 8.26
N GLU A 94 8.64 12.78 8.76
CA GLU A 94 8.09 12.85 10.11
C GLU A 94 8.91 11.92 11.01
N TRP A 95 9.39 12.49 12.11
CA TRP A 95 10.24 11.82 13.10
C TRP A 95 9.46 11.54 14.38
N GLU A 96 9.44 10.27 14.79
CA GLU A 96 9.03 9.82 16.12
C GLU A 96 10.21 9.05 16.75
N GLU A 97 10.32 9.04 18.08
CA GLU A 97 11.46 8.44 18.81
C GLU A 97 11.75 6.97 18.47
N SER A 98 10.77 6.26 17.88
CA SER A 98 10.88 4.85 17.54
C SER A 98 10.81 4.54 16.05
N PHE A 99 10.49 5.51 15.19
CA PHE A 99 10.46 5.32 13.74
C PHE A 99 10.51 6.64 12.96
N ALA A 100 11.24 6.64 11.85
CA ALA A 100 11.19 7.70 10.85
C ALA A 100 10.21 7.30 9.72
N LYS A 101 9.38 8.23 9.24
CA LYS A 101 8.51 8.00 8.07
C LYS A 101 8.69 9.11 7.04
N VAL A 102 8.88 8.73 5.78
CA VAL A 102 8.92 9.68 4.65
C VAL A 102 7.50 9.79 4.07
N ASN A 103 6.92 10.98 4.06
CA ASN A 103 5.59 11.27 3.54
C ASN A 103 5.66 11.96 2.18
N CYS A 104 4.59 11.86 1.40
CA CYS A 104 4.40 12.58 0.15
C CYS A 104 2.99 13.17 0.10
N ASP A 105 2.89 14.46 -0.20
CA ASP A 105 1.61 15.19 -0.19
C ASP A 105 0.59 14.65 -1.21
N ARG A 106 1.04 13.94 -2.25
CA ARG A 106 0.19 13.33 -3.27
C ARG A 106 -0.19 11.88 -2.99
N HIS A 107 0.69 11.12 -2.30
CA HIS A 107 0.61 9.66 -2.25
C HIS A 107 0.79 9.06 -0.84
N GLY A 108 0.89 9.89 0.21
CA GLY A 108 0.98 9.48 1.62
C GLY A 108 2.34 8.96 2.07
N ALA A 109 2.36 8.29 3.23
CA ALA A 109 3.57 7.86 3.93
C ALA A 109 4.29 6.63 3.32
N SER A 110 5.56 6.47 3.71
CA SER A 110 6.48 5.37 3.34
C SER A 110 6.35 4.14 4.23
N ILE A 111 5.79 4.30 5.44
CA ILE A 111 5.53 3.17 6.33
C ILE A 111 4.18 2.58 5.94
N GLY A 112 4.22 1.34 5.44
CA GLY A 112 3.07 0.67 4.83
C GLY A 112 3.24 0.61 3.32
N GLY A 113 3.88 -0.46 2.86
CA GLY A 113 4.08 -0.71 1.44
C GLY A 113 2.77 -0.93 0.68
N GLY A 114 2.84 -0.64 -0.60
CA GLY A 114 1.86 -0.92 -1.63
C GLY A 114 0.69 0.04 -1.58
N GLU A 115 0.36 0.59 -2.75
CA GLU A 115 -1.03 0.83 -3.16
C GLU A 115 -1.81 -0.50 -3.27
N ASP A 116 -1.59 -1.43 -2.33
CA ASP A 116 -2.37 -2.63 -2.14
C ASP A 116 -3.28 -2.29 -0.98
N THR A 117 -4.52 -1.96 -1.31
CA THR A 117 -5.65 -1.76 -0.38
C THR A 117 -5.70 -2.81 0.74
N ASP A 118 -5.12 -3.98 0.49
CA ASP A 118 -5.02 -5.15 1.33
C ASP A 118 -4.13 -4.97 2.58
N ILE A 119 -3.04 -4.18 2.53
CA ILE A 119 -2.20 -3.93 3.72
C ILE A 119 -2.84 -2.89 4.64
N LYS A 120 -3.50 -1.87 4.07
CA LYS A 120 -4.26 -0.88 4.86
C LYS A 120 -5.41 -1.54 5.62
N VAL A 121 -6.13 -2.47 4.99
CA VAL A 121 -7.19 -3.25 5.65
C VAL A 121 -6.65 -4.01 6.85
N SER A 122 -5.47 -4.65 6.74
CA SER A 122 -4.85 -5.39 7.84
C SER A 122 -4.48 -4.48 9.03
N GLN A 123 -3.89 -3.32 8.75
CA GLN A 123 -3.45 -2.37 9.79
C GLN A 123 -4.62 -1.70 10.49
N THR A 124 -5.58 -1.14 9.74
CA THR A 124 -6.75 -0.47 10.31
C THR A 124 -7.62 -1.45 11.09
N PHE A 125 -7.82 -2.66 10.56
CA PHE A 125 -8.59 -3.70 11.24
C PHE A 125 -7.93 -4.18 12.54
N THR A 126 -6.59 -4.31 12.56
CA THR A 126 -5.86 -4.69 13.78
C THR A 126 -5.99 -3.62 14.86
N GLU A 127 -5.92 -2.35 14.48
CA GLU A 127 -6.04 -1.23 15.42
C GLU A 127 -7.48 -1.06 15.92
N ASP A 128 -8.48 -1.15 15.03
CA ASP A 128 -9.90 -1.18 15.38
C ASP A 128 -10.21 -2.28 16.41
N TYR A 129 -9.65 -3.48 16.19
CA TYR A 129 -9.82 -4.60 17.10
C TYR A 129 -9.12 -4.37 18.44
N ARG A 130 -7.92 -3.77 18.44
CA ARG A 130 -7.22 -3.42 19.68
C ARG A 130 -8.04 -2.45 20.50
N GLN A 131 -8.46 -1.34 19.90
CA GLN A 131 -9.22 -0.30 20.59
C GLN A 131 -10.52 -0.87 21.17
N PHE A 132 -11.25 -1.65 20.37
CA PHE A 132 -12.43 -2.37 20.83
C PHE A 132 -12.11 -3.29 22.02
N THR A 133 -11.05 -4.08 21.93
CA THR A 133 -10.67 -5.03 22.99
C THR A 133 -10.33 -4.31 24.29
N VAL A 134 -9.61 -3.19 24.23
CA VAL A 134 -9.29 -2.37 25.42
C VAL A 134 -10.56 -1.82 26.06
N GLU A 135 -11.49 -1.27 25.27
CA GLU A 135 -12.75 -0.73 25.78
C GLU A 135 -13.68 -1.82 26.31
N PHE A 136 -13.75 -2.95 25.62
CA PHE A 136 -14.59 -4.09 26.00
C PHE A 136 -14.12 -4.73 27.30
N LEU A 137 -12.80 -4.90 27.47
CA LEU A 137 -12.20 -5.45 28.70
C LEU A 137 -12.30 -4.50 29.90
N LYS A 138 -12.37 -3.17 29.68
CA LYS A 138 -12.69 -2.23 30.77
C LYS A 138 -14.08 -2.48 31.37
N LYS A 139 -15.05 -2.86 30.53
CA LYS A 139 -16.43 -3.16 30.95
C LYS A 139 -16.62 -4.62 31.36
N ASN A 140 -15.82 -5.54 30.80
CA ASN A 140 -15.95 -6.99 30.97
C ASN A 140 -14.56 -7.65 31.18
N PRO A 141 -13.99 -7.61 32.39
CA PRO A 141 -12.58 -7.94 32.62
C PRO A 141 -12.20 -9.42 32.42
N THR A 142 -13.17 -10.34 32.44
CA THR A 142 -12.92 -11.80 32.44
C THR A 142 -13.33 -12.52 31.15
N LYS A 143 -13.63 -11.78 30.08
CA LYS A 143 -14.12 -12.39 28.82
C LYS A 143 -12.98 -13.05 28.03
N SER A 144 -13.29 -14.21 27.46
CA SER A 144 -12.37 -15.00 26.65
C SER A 144 -12.20 -14.42 25.24
N ASN A 145 -11.11 -14.79 24.56
CA ASN A 145 -10.82 -14.38 23.17
C ASN A 145 -12.00 -14.61 22.21
N ASN A 146 -12.72 -15.74 22.34
CA ASN A 146 -13.85 -16.06 21.46
C ASN A 146 -15.00 -15.07 21.64
N GLN A 147 -15.31 -14.69 22.88
CA GLN A 147 -16.38 -13.75 23.19
C GLN A 147 -16.05 -12.32 22.71
N ILE A 148 -14.78 -11.91 22.82
CA ILE A 148 -14.31 -10.62 22.30
C ILE A 148 -14.43 -10.60 20.77
N ARG A 149 -14.05 -11.70 20.11
CA ARG A 149 -14.16 -11.84 18.65
C ARG A 149 -15.61 -11.80 18.19
N GLU A 150 -16.51 -12.50 18.85
CA GLU A 150 -17.96 -12.50 18.54
C GLU A 150 -18.56 -11.10 18.68
N ALA A 151 -18.30 -10.42 19.80
CA ALA A 151 -18.79 -9.07 20.04
C ALA A 151 -18.23 -8.05 19.03
N PHE A 152 -16.99 -8.24 18.58
CA PHE A 152 -16.41 -7.41 17.53
C PHE A 152 -16.98 -7.75 16.13
N LEU A 153 -17.32 -9.00 15.87
CA LEU A 153 -17.87 -9.47 14.59
C LEU A 153 -19.23 -8.82 14.29
N GLU A 154 -20.01 -8.49 15.32
CA GLU A 154 -21.27 -7.73 15.19
C GLU A 154 -21.06 -6.38 14.51
N LYS A 155 -19.92 -5.71 14.76
CA LYS A 155 -19.55 -4.44 14.10
C LYS A 155 -19.28 -4.59 12.60
N TYR A 156 -18.93 -5.80 12.14
CA TYR A 156 -18.57 -6.10 10.74
C TYR A 156 -19.59 -7.01 10.04
N ASN A 157 -20.88 -6.92 10.39
CA ASN A 157 -21.97 -7.68 9.76
C ASN A 157 -21.72 -9.20 9.74
N GLY A 158 -21.03 -9.75 10.74
CA GLY A 158 -20.81 -11.19 10.86
C GLY A 158 -19.70 -11.77 9.96
N LYS A 159 -18.90 -10.95 9.28
CA LYS A 159 -17.85 -11.43 8.37
C LYS A 159 -16.50 -10.77 8.62
N TRP A 160 -15.47 -11.61 8.60
CA TRP A 160 -14.08 -11.16 8.68
C TRP A 160 -13.61 -10.57 7.34
N PRO A 161 -12.80 -9.50 7.35
CA PRO A 161 -12.17 -8.99 6.14
C PRO A 161 -11.33 -10.06 5.44
N THR A 162 -11.25 -9.96 4.11
CA THR A 162 -10.47 -10.87 3.28
C THR A 162 -9.42 -10.11 2.48
N LEU A 163 -8.20 -10.63 2.42
CA LEU A 163 -7.11 -10.15 1.56
C LEU A 163 -7.02 -11.03 0.32
N THR A 164 -6.65 -10.44 -0.82
CA THR A 164 -6.40 -11.18 -2.06
C THR A 164 -4.93 -11.07 -2.43
N VAL A 165 -4.13 -12.02 -1.94
CA VAL A 165 -2.69 -12.04 -2.19
C VAL A 165 -2.43 -13.03 -3.32
N ARG A 166 -1.87 -12.56 -4.45
CA ARG A 166 -1.51 -13.40 -5.61
C ARG A 166 -2.67 -14.24 -6.17
N GLY A 167 -3.90 -13.73 -6.09
CA GLY A 167 -5.11 -14.42 -6.56
C GLY A 167 -5.70 -15.44 -5.58
N GLU A 168 -5.09 -15.60 -4.41
CA GLU A 168 -5.62 -16.42 -3.31
C GLU A 168 -6.30 -15.52 -2.26
N SER A 169 -7.49 -15.93 -1.79
CA SER A 169 -8.24 -15.19 -0.79
C SER A 169 -7.94 -15.73 0.62
N TYR A 170 -7.55 -14.82 1.50
CA TYR A 170 -7.21 -15.08 2.90
C TYR A 170 -8.15 -14.32 3.82
N SER A 171 -8.80 -15.01 4.77
CA SER A 171 -9.57 -14.33 5.81
C SER A 171 -8.63 -13.88 6.93
N ILE A 172 -8.74 -12.61 7.31
CA ILE A 172 -7.97 -12.01 8.41
C ILE A 172 -8.77 -12.17 9.70
N GLN A 173 -8.21 -12.85 10.69
CA GLN A 173 -8.90 -13.06 11.96
C GLN A 173 -8.09 -12.55 13.14
N PRO A 174 -8.67 -11.73 14.03
CA PRO A 174 -7.92 -11.15 15.13
C PRO A 174 -7.89 -12.07 16.35
N TYR A 175 -6.79 -12.09 17.09
CA TYR A 175 -6.59 -12.94 18.26
C TYR A 175 -6.03 -12.12 19.42
N TYR A 176 -6.68 -12.20 20.57
CA TYR A 176 -6.25 -11.57 21.82
C TYR A 176 -5.43 -12.54 22.67
N GLN A 177 -4.20 -12.15 23.01
CA GLN A 177 -3.38 -12.82 24.01
C GLN A 177 -3.51 -12.06 25.32
N GLY A 178 -4.17 -12.69 26.31
CA GLY A 178 -4.44 -12.13 27.65
C GLY A 178 -3.23 -11.46 28.31
N LYS A 179 -3.48 -10.48 29.19
CA LYS A 179 -2.44 -9.69 29.89
C LYS A 179 -1.36 -10.54 30.56
N ASP A 180 -1.74 -11.67 31.14
CA ASP A 180 -0.82 -12.57 31.87
C ASP A 180 0.27 -13.19 30.98
N LYS A 181 0.06 -13.19 29.66
CA LYS A 181 1.01 -13.73 28.67
C LYS A 181 1.85 -12.64 28.00
N VAL A 182 1.67 -11.38 28.37
CA VAL A 182 2.37 -10.23 27.81
C VAL A 182 3.49 -9.81 28.76
N PRO A 183 4.73 -9.59 28.29
CA PRO A 183 5.82 -9.10 29.13
C PRO A 183 5.42 -7.79 29.83
N SER A 184 5.76 -7.65 31.13
CA SER A 184 5.37 -6.50 31.94
C SER A 184 5.71 -5.17 31.24
N GLY A 185 4.72 -4.30 31.12
CA GLY A 185 4.83 -3.00 30.44
C GLY A 185 4.31 -2.95 29.00
N ARG A 186 4.02 -4.10 28.37
CA ARG A 186 3.32 -4.14 27.07
C ARG A 186 1.81 -4.27 27.30
N GLY A 187 1.01 -3.44 26.61
CA GLY A 187 -0.45 -3.38 26.75
C GLY A 187 -1.17 -4.60 26.16
N VAL A 188 -2.40 -4.40 25.66
CA VAL A 188 -3.17 -5.46 25.00
C VAL A 188 -2.49 -5.87 23.68
N CYS A 189 -2.07 -7.13 23.59
CA CYS A 189 -1.49 -7.71 22.39
C CYS A 189 -2.57 -8.39 21.54
N VAL A 190 -2.64 -7.97 20.28
CA VAL A 190 -3.51 -8.57 19.28
C VAL A 190 -2.67 -9.08 18.12
N ALA A 191 -3.09 -10.20 17.55
CA ALA A 191 -2.44 -10.82 16.41
C ALA A 191 -3.44 -11.12 15.31
N LEU A 192 -3.00 -11.11 14.05
CA LEU A 192 -3.81 -11.58 12.94
C LEU A 192 -3.41 -13.00 12.55
N ARG A 193 -4.42 -13.86 12.39
CA ARG A 193 -4.28 -15.18 11.77
C ARG A 193 -4.84 -15.09 10.35
N GLN A 194 -4.04 -15.52 9.37
CA GLN A 194 -4.47 -15.69 7.99
C GLN A 194 -4.89 -17.15 7.77
N THR A 195 -6.10 -17.37 7.27
CA THR A 195 -6.56 -18.71 6.86
C THR A 195 -6.89 -18.67 5.36
N GLY A 196 -6.10 -19.37 4.55
CA GLY A 196 -6.29 -19.45 3.10
C GLY A 196 -7.26 -20.56 2.70
N ARG A 197 -8.07 -20.33 1.66
CA ARG A 197 -8.92 -21.35 1.04
C ARG A 197 -8.44 -21.63 -0.38
N GLN A 198 -7.58 -22.64 -0.56
CA GLN A 198 -7.19 -23.11 -1.90
C GLN A 198 -8.34 -23.87 -2.59
N ARG A 199 -8.43 -23.74 -3.92
CA ARG A 199 -9.21 -24.67 -4.75
C ARG A 199 -8.48 -26.02 -4.76
N GLY A 200 -8.74 -26.83 -3.74
CA GLY A 200 -8.20 -28.18 -3.59
C GLY A 200 -7.09 -28.28 -2.55
N GLY A 201 -7.41 -28.84 -1.37
CA GLY A 201 -6.44 -29.19 -0.32
C GLY A 201 -6.01 -28.02 0.56
N GLY A 202 -6.53 -27.96 1.80
CA GLY A 202 -6.19 -26.91 2.75
C GLY A 202 -4.79 -27.07 3.33
N MET A 203 -3.90 -26.12 3.04
CA MET A 203 -2.63 -25.95 3.75
C MET A 203 -2.73 -24.70 4.63
N GLU A 204 -2.74 -24.86 5.95
CA GLU A 204 -2.73 -23.75 6.91
C GLU A 204 -1.33 -23.13 6.97
N ARG A 205 -1.15 -21.92 6.46
CA ARG A 205 0.04 -21.09 6.72
C ARG A 205 -0.38 -19.91 7.57
N ALA A 206 -0.05 -19.94 8.86
CA ALA A 206 -0.28 -18.83 9.77
C ALA A 206 0.91 -17.85 9.69
N LEU A 207 0.73 -16.70 9.06
CA LEU A 207 1.57 -15.52 9.33
C LEU A 207 0.95 -14.76 10.51
N CYS A 208 1.67 -14.67 11.61
CA CYS A 208 1.27 -13.93 12.81
C CYS A 208 1.91 -12.54 12.76
N LEU A 209 1.13 -11.50 12.44
CA LEU A 209 1.54 -10.11 12.66
C LEU A 209 1.13 -9.74 14.09
N GLN A 210 2.11 -9.55 14.97
CA GLN A 210 1.89 -9.29 16.39
C GLN A 210 2.04 -7.79 16.66
N HIS A 211 1.00 -7.16 17.21
CA HIS A 211 0.97 -5.73 17.48
C HIS A 211 0.66 -5.50 18.96
N CYS A 212 1.67 -5.11 19.73
CA CYS A 212 1.55 -4.73 21.14
C CYS A 212 1.76 -3.22 21.26
N GLY A 213 0.67 -2.46 21.41
CA GLY A 213 0.72 -1.03 21.66
C GLY A 213 1.02 -0.77 23.14
N GLN A 214 1.91 0.17 23.41
CA GLN A 214 2.19 0.66 24.75
C GLN A 214 1.11 1.65 25.13
N GLN A 215 0.43 1.43 26.26
CA GLN A 215 -0.42 2.45 26.86
C GLN A 215 -0.16 2.47 28.36
N MET A 216 0.53 3.53 28.78
CA MET A 216 0.77 3.91 30.16
C MET A 216 -0.55 4.11 30.89
N VAL A 217 -0.66 3.49 32.07
CA VAL A 217 -0.88 4.22 33.32
C VAL A 217 0.11 3.64 34.32
#